data_AF-A0A7U5GVV3-F1
#
_entry.id   AF-A0A7U5GVV3-F1
#
_cell.length_a   1.000
_cell.length_b   1.000
_cell.length_c   1.000
_cell.angle_alpha   90.00
_cell.angle_beta   90.00
_cell.angle_gamma   90.00
#
_symmetry.space_group_name_H-M   'P 1'
#
loop_
_entity.id
_entity.type
_entity.pdbx_description
1 polymer ?
#
loop_
_entity_poly.entity_id
_entity_poly.type
_entity_poly.pdbx_seq_one_letter_code
_entity_poly.pdbx_strand_id
1 'polypeptide(L)'
;MSLFTVIEAEKELISNRQLETATFGMGCFWGPEARFGSLPAVIRTRTGYAGGTTENPTYRTMADHTETVEIDFDPAISSFQEILLHFWRNHYPNRDQYKGQQYVSSLRYHNEQQKRTIELVKAEMEKELGEIIETEITPLAHFTLAEERHQKYYIKRYPKILEQLQSLYPTEQSMRNSTFAARLNGFVKGFVTRDQIVTEIQCWPVAEIARRQLIEHFLNLKW
;
A
#
# COMPACT_ATOMS: atom_id res chain seq x y z
N MET A 1 -15.10 28.04 -14.48
CA MET A 1 -15.25 26.58 -14.33
C MET A 1 -14.77 26.23 -12.92
N SER A 2 -15.53 25.44 -12.16
CA SER A 2 -15.10 25.04 -10.81
C SER A 2 -13.83 24.17 -10.92
N LEU A 3 -12.82 24.49 -10.12
CA LEU A 3 -11.66 23.61 -9.93
C LEU A 3 -12.11 22.37 -9.16
N PHE A 4 -11.78 21.17 -9.66
CA PHE A 4 -11.99 19.92 -8.93
C PHE A 4 -10.74 19.68 -8.10
N THR A 5 -10.89 19.49 -6.81
CA THR A 5 -9.75 19.16 -5.94
C THR A 5 -9.36 17.70 -6.14
N VAL A 6 -8.09 17.36 -5.86
CA VAL A 6 -7.62 15.97 -5.85
C VAL A 6 -8.48 15.10 -4.93
N ILE A 7 -8.89 15.66 -3.79
CA ILE A 7 -9.71 14.98 -2.80
C ILE A 7 -11.11 14.68 -3.32
N GLU A 8 -11.74 15.60 -4.05
CA GLU A 8 -13.04 15.36 -4.67
C GLU A 8 -12.94 14.26 -5.73
N ALA A 9 -11.88 14.28 -6.55
CA ALA A 9 -11.63 13.23 -7.56
C ALA A 9 -11.46 11.86 -6.89
N GLU A 10 -10.70 11.78 -5.80
CA GLU A 10 -10.48 10.54 -5.07
C GLU A 10 -11.73 10.07 -4.31
N LYS A 11 -12.56 10.99 -3.81
CA LYS A 11 -13.86 10.66 -3.21
C LYS A 11 -14.80 10.05 -4.24
N GLU A 12 -14.87 10.61 -5.45
CA GLU A 12 -15.64 10.06 -6.55
C GLU A 12 -15.10 8.69 -6.97
N LEU A 13 -13.76 8.54 -7.02
CA LEU A 13 -13.10 7.28 -7.36
C LEU A 13 -13.55 6.14 -6.45
N ILE A 14 -13.75 6.40 -5.16
CA ILE A 14 -14.07 5.37 -4.14
C ILE A 14 -15.56 5.26 -3.80
N SER A 15 -16.42 6.19 -4.23
CA SER A 15 -17.79 6.32 -3.67
C SER A 15 -18.68 5.10 -3.87
N ASN A 16 -18.40 4.27 -4.89
CA ASN A 16 -19.18 3.08 -5.23
C ASN A 16 -18.35 1.79 -5.19
N ARG A 17 -17.16 1.81 -4.58
CA ARG A 17 -16.28 0.64 -4.50
C ARG A 17 -16.48 -0.09 -3.18
N GLN A 18 -16.58 -1.42 -3.25
CA GLN A 18 -16.48 -2.27 -2.07
C GLN A 18 -15.03 -2.71 -1.93
N LEU A 19 -14.28 -2.01 -1.08
CA LEU A 19 -12.86 -2.28 -0.89
C LEU A 19 -12.64 -3.44 0.06
N GLU A 20 -11.62 -4.23 -0.21
CA GLU A 20 -11.07 -5.21 0.71
C GLU A 20 -9.74 -4.71 1.28
N THR A 21 -9.34 -5.25 2.43
CA THR A 21 -8.07 -4.90 3.10
C THR A 21 -7.18 -6.12 3.21
N ALA A 22 -5.91 -5.96 2.86
CA ALA A 22 -4.85 -6.93 3.06
C ALA A 22 -3.78 -6.37 4.02
N THR A 23 -3.23 -7.22 4.90
CA THR A 23 -2.28 -6.79 5.96
C THR A 23 -1.05 -7.68 5.96
N PHE A 24 0.06 -7.14 5.45
CA PHE A 24 1.26 -7.91 5.09
C PHE A 24 2.54 -7.36 5.73
N GLY A 25 3.42 -8.25 6.20
CA GLY A 25 4.80 -7.96 6.58
C GLY A 25 5.79 -8.53 5.57
N MET A 26 6.70 -7.71 5.06
CA MET A 26 7.64 -8.07 3.98
C MET A 26 9.06 -7.51 4.23
N GLY A 27 9.45 -7.38 5.50
CA GLY A 27 10.60 -6.59 5.91
C GLY A 27 10.25 -5.10 6.08
N CYS A 28 11.21 -4.20 5.82
CA CYS A 28 10.98 -2.76 6.02
C CYS A 28 9.82 -2.26 5.16
N PHE A 29 8.79 -1.71 5.81
CA PHE A 29 7.49 -1.42 5.20
C PHE A 29 7.49 -0.30 4.13
N TRP A 30 8.58 0.46 3.99
CA TRP A 30 8.65 1.56 3.03
C TRP A 30 8.60 1.07 1.59
N GLY A 31 9.41 0.04 1.29
CA GLY A 31 9.43 -0.61 -0.02
C GLY A 31 8.07 -1.22 -0.38
N PRO A 32 7.51 -2.11 0.46
CA PRO A 32 6.17 -2.68 0.30
C PRO A 32 5.07 -1.63 0.14
N GLU A 33 5.05 -0.56 0.95
CA GLU A 33 4.04 0.51 0.84
C GLU A 33 4.05 1.14 -0.55
N ALA A 34 5.23 1.46 -1.08
CA ALA A 34 5.39 2.03 -2.41
C ALA A 34 5.06 1.03 -3.51
N ARG A 35 5.40 -0.25 -3.31
CA ARG A 35 5.16 -1.33 -4.26
C ARG A 35 3.68 -1.61 -4.44
N PHE A 36 2.95 -1.83 -3.36
CA PHE A 36 1.50 -2.01 -3.47
C PHE A 36 0.81 -0.71 -3.87
N GLY A 37 1.30 0.43 -3.40
CA GLY A 37 0.79 1.75 -3.78
C GLY A 37 0.88 2.05 -5.27
N SER A 38 1.68 1.30 -6.04
CA SER A 38 1.80 1.45 -7.49
C SER A 38 0.84 0.57 -8.30
N LEU A 39 0.06 -0.30 -7.66
CA LEU A 39 -0.85 -1.21 -8.35
C LEU A 39 -2.18 -0.51 -8.67
N PRO A 40 -2.72 -0.61 -9.91
CA PRO A 40 -3.98 0.04 -10.28
C PRO A 40 -5.18 -0.32 -9.40
N ALA A 41 -5.26 -1.55 -8.91
CA ALA A 41 -6.34 -1.99 -8.02
C ALA A 41 -6.24 -1.42 -6.60
N VAL A 42 -5.06 -0.96 -6.18
CA VAL A 42 -4.83 -0.47 -4.81
C VAL A 42 -5.28 0.97 -4.72
N ILE A 43 -6.18 1.23 -3.78
CA ILE A 43 -6.71 2.56 -3.48
C ILE A 43 -5.81 3.29 -2.50
N ARG A 44 -5.38 2.63 -1.41
CA ARG A 44 -4.48 3.28 -0.45
C ARG A 44 -3.62 2.25 0.28
N THR A 45 -2.47 2.72 0.72
CA THR A 45 -1.53 1.94 1.54
C THR A 45 -1.21 2.69 2.82
N ARG A 46 -0.98 1.98 3.93
CA ARG A 46 -0.61 2.56 5.22
C ARG A 46 0.46 1.70 5.87
N THR A 47 1.51 2.31 6.40
CA THR A 47 2.53 1.61 7.20
C THR A 47 2.12 1.53 8.67
N GLY A 48 2.49 0.44 9.34
CA GLY A 48 2.14 0.21 10.73
C GLY A 48 2.83 -0.99 11.35
N TYR A 49 2.32 -1.38 12.51
CA TYR A 49 2.82 -2.45 13.36
C TYR A 49 1.69 -3.41 13.68
N ALA A 50 1.92 -4.71 13.49
CA ALA A 50 0.95 -5.75 13.79
C ALA A 50 1.64 -7.05 14.19
N GLY A 51 0.88 -7.96 14.80
CA GLY A 51 1.32 -9.31 15.17
C GLY A 51 1.90 -9.43 16.58
N GLY A 52 2.23 -8.32 17.24
CA GLY A 52 2.68 -8.30 18.62
C GLY A 52 1.56 -8.14 19.64
N THR A 53 1.92 -8.17 20.91
CA THR A 53 1.02 -8.11 22.07
C THR A 53 1.09 -6.78 22.81
N THR A 54 2.15 -5.98 22.63
CA THR A 54 2.27 -4.68 23.29
C THR A 54 1.27 -3.67 22.73
N GLU A 55 0.63 -2.89 23.60
CA GLU A 55 -0.27 -1.80 23.21
C GLU A 55 0.49 -0.61 22.62
N ASN A 56 -0.10 0.03 21.61
CA ASN A 56 0.39 1.28 21.00
C ASN A 56 1.89 1.26 20.62
N PRO A 57 2.37 0.26 19.86
CA PRO A 57 3.75 0.19 19.41
C PRO A 57 4.16 1.44 18.63
N THR A 58 5.40 1.89 18.83
CA THR A 58 6.07 2.90 18.01
C THR A 58 7.31 2.28 17.38
N TYR A 59 7.91 2.91 16.37
CA TYR A 59 9.16 2.42 15.79
C TYR A 59 10.26 2.10 16.83
N ARG A 60 10.33 2.89 17.91
CA ARG A 60 11.34 2.71 18.96
C ARG A 60 10.94 1.69 20.04
N THR A 61 9.66 1.34 20.12
CA THR A 61 9.07 0.54 21.21
C THR A 61 8.10 -0.52 20.67
N MET A 62 8.39 -1.09 19.49
CA MET A 62 7.48 -2.04 18.82
C MET A 62 7.54 -3.47 19.37
N ALA A 63 8.53 -3.79 20.21
CA ALA A 63 8.68 -5.09 20.87
C ALA A 63 8.53 -6.29 19.91
N ASP A 64 7.43 -7.04 20.03
CA ASP A 64 7.10 -8.25 19.29
C ASP A 64 6.24 -8.00 18.03
N HIS A 65 5.99 -6.74 17.68
CA HIS A 65 5.31 -6.42 16.42
C HIS A 65 6.24 -6.56 15.21
N THR A 66 5.62 -6.69 14.04
CA THR A 66 6.27 -6.69 12.73
C THR A 66 5.92 -5.41 11.97
N GLU A 67 6.89 -4.83 11.25
CA GLU A 67 6.59 -3.75 10.29
C GLU A 67 5.66 -4.28 9.20
N THR A 68 4.50 -3.64 9.08
CA THR A 68 3.37 -4.13 8.31
C THR A 68 2.82 -3.04 7.40
N VAL A 69 2.26 -3.43 6.25
CA VAL A 69 1.50 -2.56 5.36
C VAL A 69 0.06 -3.03 5.31
N GLU A 70 -0.88 -2.13 5.56
CA GLU A 70 -2.29 -2.28 5.18
C GLU A 70 -2.50 -1.76 3.76
N ILE A 71 -3.22 -2.54 2.97
CA ILE A 71 -3.47 -2.30 1.54
C ILE A 71 -4.97 -2.39 1.33
N ASP A 72 -5.61 -1.26 1.04
CA ASP A 72 -7.01 -1.25 0.65
C ASP A 72 -7.06 -1.32 -0.88
N PHE A 73 -7.70 -2.34 -1.42
CA PHE A 73 -7.76 -2.61 -2.85
C PHE A 73 -9.19 -2.87 -3.30
N ASP A 74 -9.43 -2.67 -4.59
CA ASP A 74 -10.70 -2.95 -5.23
C ASP A 74 -10.69 -4.37 -5.82
N PRO A 75 -11.44 -5.33 -5.22
CA PRO A 75 -11.52 -6.70 -5.69
C PRO A 75 -12.13 -6.83 -7.09
N ALA A 76 -12.83 -5.79 -7.60
CA ALA A 76 -13.33 -5.77 -8.98
C ALA A 76 -12.22 -5.51 -10.02
N ILE A 77 -11.05 -5.01 -9.60
CA ILE A 77 -9.89 -4.79 -10.48
C ILE A 77 -8.83 -5.86 -10.27
N SER A 78 -8.53 -6.23 -9.02
CA SER A 78 -7.64 -7.34 -8.70
C SER A 78 -8.11 -8.09 -7.47
N SER A 79 -8.22 -9.40 -7.60
CA SER A 79 -8.60 -10.31 -6.52
C SER A 79 -7.55 -10.34 -5.41
N PHE A 80 -7.96 -10.76 -4.21
CA PHE A 80 -7.05 -11.00 -3.09
C PHE A 80 -5.94 -12.01 -3.44
N GLN A 81 -6.23 -13.01 -4.29
CA GLN A 81 -5.23 -13.96 -4.79
C GLN A 81 -4.12 -13.26 -5.59
N GLU A 82 -4.46 -12.33 -6.48
CA GLU A 82 -3.46 -11.58 -7.25
C GLU A 82 -2.61 -10.68 -6.35
N ILE A 83 -3.22 -10.10 -5.31
CA ILE A 83 -2.51 -9.32 -4.29
C ILE A 83 -1.52 -10.20 -3.49
N LEU A 84 -1.90 -11.44 -3.15
CA LEU A 84 -1.01 -12.42 -2.50
C LEU A 84 0.13 -12.92 -3.41
N LEU A 85 -0.18 -13.20 -4.68
CA LEU A 85 0.86 -13.54 -5.65
C LEU A 85 1.86 -12.40 -5.80
N HIS A 86 1.39 -11.15 -5.79
CA HIS A 86 2.27 -9.98 -5.79
C HIS A 86 3.14 -9.92 -4.53
N PHE A 87 2.61 -10.28 -3.36
CA PHE A 87 3.37 -10.40 -2.12
C PHE A 87 4.53 -11.40 -2.25
N TRP A 88 4.26 -12.68 -2.53
CA TRP A 88 5.31 -13.70 -2.56
C TRP A 88 6.30 -13.56 -3.73
N ARG A 89 5.88 -13.03 -4.88
CA ARG A 89 6.81 -12.80 -6.01
C ARG A 89 7.77 -11.64 -5.80
N ASN A 90 7.54 -10.79 -4.80
CA ASN A 90 8.33 -9.56 -4.59
C ASN A 90 9.11 -9.50 -3.28
N HIS A 91 9.16 -10.60 -2.53
CA HIS A 91 10.13 -10.80 -1.46
C HIS A 91 10.40 -12.30 -1.26
N TYR A 92 11.55 -12.63 -0.70
CA TYR A 92 11.83 -14.00 -0.29
C TYR A 92 11.17 -14.28 1.07
N PRO A 93 10.30 -15.31 1.20
CA PRO A 93 9.54 -15.54 2.43
C PRO A 93 10.35 -16.23 3.54
N ASN A 94 11.38 -17.01 3.20
CA ASN A 94 12.13 -17.87 4.14
C ASN A 94 13.46 -17.24 4.57
N ARG A 95 13.45 -15.93 4.84
CA ARG A 95 14.68 -15.24 5.23
C ARG A 95 15.11 -15.69 6.62
N ASP A 96 16.41 -15.87 6.81
CA ASP A 96 17.01 -15.89 8.14
C ASP A 96 16.52 -14.67 8.93
N GLN A 97 16.21 -14.85 10.21
CA GLN A 97 15.69 -13.82 11.12
C GLN A 97 16.76 -12.78 11.49
N TYR A 98 17.49 -12.26 10.48
CA TYR A 98 18.64 -11.35 10.56
C TYR A 98 18.38 -10.09 11.40
N LYS A 99 17.11 -9.72 11.61
CA LYS A 99 16.69 -8.62 12.48
C LYS A 99 15.46 -8.96 13.33
N GLY A 100 15.25 -10.25 13.60
CA GLY A 100 14.16 -10.77 14.42
C GLY A 100 12.76 -10.45 13.88
N GLN A 101 11.80 -10.37 14.81
CA GLN A 101 10.37 -10.24 14.56
C GLN A 101 9.96 -9.02 13.71
N GLN A 102 10.77 -7.96 13.73
CA GLN A 102 10.46 -6.71 13.03
C GLN A 102 10.32 -6.88 11.51
N TYR A 103 11.08 -7.82 10.89
CA TYR A 103 11.21 -7.93 9.44
C TYR A 103 10.86 -9.32 8.87
N VAL A 104 10.04 -10.08 9.58
CA VAL A 104 9.58 -11.39 9.11
C VAL A 104 8.58 -11.27 7.95
N SER A 105 8.49 -12.32 7.15
CA SER A 105 7.39 -12.51 6.21
C SER A 105 6.13 -12.86 6.99
N SER A 106 5.07 -12.06 6.88
CA SER A 106 3.81 -12.34 7.59
C SER A 106 2.57 -11.93 6.80
N LEU A 107 1.49 -12.67 7.02
CA LEU A 107 0.15 -12.45 6.51
C LEU A 107 -0.83 -12.49 7.68
N ARG A 108 -1.54 -11.38 7.90
CA ARG A 108 -2.57 -11.27 8.93
C ARG A 108 -3.95 -11.27 8.25
N TYR A 109 -4.68 -12.38 8.33
CA TYR A 109 -5.96 -12.53 7.62
C TYR A 109 -7.12 -11.88 8.37
N HIS A 110 -8.03 -11.26 7.63
CA HIS A 110 -9.19 -10.54 8.18
C HIS A 110 -10.43 -11.42 8.36
N ASN A 111 -10.50 -12.54 7.64
CA ASN A 111 -11.62 -13.48 7.69
C ASN A 111 -11.21 -14.86 7.16
N GLU A 112 -12.09 -15.86 7.34
CA GLU A 112 -11.84 -17.23 6.90
C GLU A 112 -11.72 -17.38 5.38
N GLN A 113 -12.34 -16.49 4.59
CA GLN A 113 -12.20 -16.52 3.14
C GLN A 113 -10.76 -16.15 2.73
N GLN A 114 -10.18 -15.10 3.33
CA GLN A 114 -8.78 -14.75 3.12
C GLN A 114 -7.85 -15.88 3.56
N LYS A 115 -8.10 -16.51 4.72
CA LYS A 115 -7.30 -17.64 5.19
C LYS A 115 -7.25 -18.78 4.17
N ARG A 116 -8.41 -19.19 3.64
CA ARG A 116 -8.50 -20.24 2.60
C ARG A 116 -7.74 -19.84 1.33
N THR A 117 -7.90 -18.60 0.88
CA THR A 117 -7.17 -18.10 -0.29
C THR A 117 -5.66 -18.08 -0.06
N ILE A 118 -5.21 -17.69 1.15
CA ILE A 118 -3.78 -17.74 1.54
C ILE A 118 -3.24 -19.16 1.45
N GLU A 119 -3.95 -20.14 2.00
CA GLU A 119 -3.53 -21.56 1.98
C GLU A 119 -3.42 -22.11 0.55
N LEU A 120 -4.39 -21.77 -0.32
CA LEU A 120 -4.38 -22.16 -1.73
C LEU A 120 -3.19 -21.56 -2.49
N VAL A 121 -2.97 -20.25 -2.36
CA VAL A 121 -1.88 -19.55 -3.06
C VAL A 121 -0.52 -19.94 -2.49
N LYS A 122 -0.41 -20.20 -1.18
CA LYS A 122 0.81 -20.72 -0.56
C LYS A 122 1.23 -22.04 -1.21
N ALA A 123 0.30 -22.99 -1.38
CA ALA A 123 0.60 -24.27 -2.02
C ALA A 123 1.07 -24.11 -3.47
N GLU A 124 0.49 -23.16 -4.23
CA GLU A 124 0.96 -22.80 -5.57
C GLU A 124 2.39 -22.25 -5.54
N MET A 125 2.67 -21.30 -4.65
CA MET A 125 3.97 -20.66 -4.53
C MET A 125 5.06 -21.61 -4.01
N GLU A 126 4.74 -22.53 -3.09
CA GLU A 126 5.69 -23.57 -2.64
C GLU A 126 6.11 -24.48 -3.78
N LYS A 127 5.17 -24.82 -4.67
CA LYS A 127 5.46 -25.58 -5.88
C LYS A 127 6.32 -24.78 -6.87
N GLU A 128 6.06 -23.48 -7.02
CA GLU A 128 6.86 -22.57 -7.87
C GLU A 128 8.29 -22.41 -7.34
N LEU A 129 8.45 -22.26 -6.02
CA LEU A 129 9.74 -22.08 -5.34
C LEU A 129 10.53 -23.40 -5.17
N GLY A 130 9.84 -24.54 -5.10
CA GLY A 130 10.47 -25.82 -4.80
C GLY A 130 10.86 -25.99 -3.33
N GLU A 131 10.26 -25.21 -2.42
CA GLU A 131 10.52 -25.25 -0.98
C GLU A 131 9.25 -24.89 -0.18
N ILE A 132 9.25 -25.23 1.11
CA ILE A 132 8.16 -24.89 2.03
C ILE A 132 8.25 -23.40 2.37
N ILE A 133 7.13 -22.69 2.32
CA ILE A 133 7.04 -21.28 2.70
C ILE A 133 6.82 -21.17 4.21
N GLU A 134 7.67 -20.40 4.87
CA GLU A 134 7.67 -20.16 6.33
C GLU A 134 6.99 -18.84 6.74
N THR A 135 6.30 -18.16 5.80
CA THR A 135 5.50 -16.97 6.09
C THR A 135 4.54 -17.21 7.26
N GLU A 136 4.58 -16.35 8.29
CA GLU A 136 3.65 -16.41 9.42
C GLU A 136 2.22 -16.10 8.95
N ILE A 137 1.28 -17.01 9.16
CA ILE A 137 -0.14 -16.84 8.79
C ILE A 137 -1.00 -16.91 10.05
N THR A 138 -1.62 -15.79 10.41
CA THR A 138 -2.41 -15.66 11.66
C THR A 138 -3.59 -14.70 11.45
N PRO A 139 -4.63 -14.74 12.30
CA PRO A 139 -5.69 -13.74 12.23
C PRO A 139 -5.15 -12.35 12.60
N LEU A 140 -5.68 -11.30 11.95
CA LEU A 140 -5.39 -9.93 12.38
C LEU A 140 -6.08 -9.63 13.72
N ALA A 141 -5.29 -9.44 14.77
CA ALA A 141 -5.78 -8.96 16.05
C ALA A 141 -5.93 -7.43 16.06
N HIS A 142 -4.83 -6.72 15.85
CA HIS A 142 -4.78 -5.26 15.80
C HIS A 142 -3.72 -4.79 14.80
N PHE A 143 -3.96 -3.64 14.19
CA PHE A 143 -2.99 -2.89 13.39
C PHE A 143 -2.84 -1.49 14.00
N THR A 144 -1.61 -1.13 14.38
CA THR A 144 -1.28 0.20 14.88
C THR A 144 -0.59 1.00 13.79
N LEU A 145 -1.16 2.14 13.42
CA LEU A 145 -0.60 3.03 12.40
C LEU A 145 0.80 3.52 12.84
N ALA A 146 1.78 3.43 11.95
CA ALA A 146 3.12 3.95 12.21
C ALA A 146 3.13 5.48 12.15
N GLU A 147 4.13 6.10 12.79
CA GLU A 147 4.28 7.55 12.82
C GLU A 147 4.28 8.16 11.40
N GLU A 148 3.77 9.39 11.25
CA GLU A 148 3.57 9.98 9.94
C GLU A 148 4.84 10.04 9.09
N ARG A 149 6.02 10.19 9.69
CA ARG A 149 7.32 10.14 8.98
C ARG A 149 7.56 8.84 8.20
N HIS A 150 6.87 7.75 8.54
CA HIS A 150 6.94 6.46 7.84
C HIS A 150 5.92 6.30 6.71
N GLN A 151 4.92 7.17 6.64
CA GLN A 151 3.87 7.11 5.64
C GLN A 151 4.33 7.77 4.35
N LYS A 152 4.14 7.12 3.20
CA LYS A 152 4.58 7.60 1.88
C LYS A 152 6.03 8.07 1.88
N TYR A 153 6.90 7.24 2.48
CA TYR A 153 8.26 7.63 2.84
C TYR A 153 9.07 8.20 1.67
N TYR A 154 8.97 7.63 0.47
CA TYR A 154 9.83 8.04 -0.64
C TYR A 154 9.48 9.43 -1.17
N ILE A 155 8.20 9.79 -1.30
CA ILE A 155 7.82 11.14 -1.74
C ILE A 155 8.18 12.21 -0.72
N LYS A 156 8.15 11.88 0.59
CA LYS A 156 8.55 12.81 1.65
C LYS A 156 10.04 13.15 1.65
N ARG A 157 10.87 12.41 0.91
CA ARG A 157 12.28 12.72 0.72
C ARG A 157 12.54 13.83 -0.30
N TYR A 158 11.50 14.36 -0.94
CA TYR A 158 11.58 15.43 -1.93
C TYR A 158 10.87 16.68 -1.39
N PRO A 159 11.59 17.63 -0.75
CA PRO A 159 10.97 18.78 -0.09
C PRO A 159 10.09 19.64 -1.01
N LYS A 160 10.55 19.88 -2.25
CA LYS A 160 9.78 20.64 -3.26
C LYS A 160 8.46 19.97 -3.59
N ILE A 161 8.44 18.64 -3.70
CA ILE A 161 7.22 17.88 -3.94
C ILE A 161 6.31 17.98 -2.71
N LEU A 162 6.86 17.85 -1.51
CA LEU A 162 6.07 17.91 -0.29
C LEU A 162 5.35 19.26 -0.14
N GLU A 163 6.03 20.37 -0.44
CA GLU A 163 5.41 21.72 -0.47
C GLU A 163 4.24 21.79 -1.46
N GLN A 164 4.42 21.24 -2.66
CA GLN A 164 3.36 21.17 -3.67
C GLN A 164 2.20 20.29 -3.21
N LEU A 165 2.46 19.12 -2.61
CA LEU A 165 1.42 18.21 -2.12
C LEU A 165 0.66 18.78 -0.91
N GLN A 166 1.30 19.57 -0.04
CA GLN A 166 0.62 20.26 1.06
C GLN A 166 -0.48 21.22 0.58
N SER A 167 -0.35 21.78 -0.63
CA SER A 167 -1.43 22.57 -1.24
C SER A 167 -2.61 21.74 -1.73
N LEU A 168 -2.39 20.46 -2.03
CA LEU A 168 -3.41 19.53 -2.55
C LEU A 168 -4.12 18.78 -1.41
N TYR A 169 -3.45 18.61 -0.26
CA TYR A 169 -3.95 17.87 0.88
C TYR A 169 -3.96 18.76 2.15
N PRO A 170 -5.13 19.09 2.72
CA PRO A 170 -5.24 19.94 3.89
C PRO A 170 -4.71 19.29 5.18
N THR A 171 -4.56 17.95 5.18
CA THR A 171 -4.08 17.20 6.35
C THR A 171 -3.16 16.06 5.94
N GLU A 172 -2.28 15.64 6.86
CA GLU A 172 -1.45 14.45 6.71
C GLU A 172 -2.31 13.19 6.47
N GLN A 173 -3.47 13.09 7.15
CA GLN A 173 -4.41 12.00 6.94
C GLN A 173 -4.96 11.95 5.52
N SER A 174 -5.30 13.10 4.93
CA SER A 174 -5.76 13.13 3.53
C SER A 174 -4.67 12.70 2.55
N MET A 175 -3.41 13.08 2.77
CA MET A 175 -2.29 12.64 1.93
C MET A 175 -1.99 11.15 2.12
N ARG A 176 -1.98 10.67 3.36
CA ARG A 176 -1.71 9.27 3.69
C ARG A 176 -2.71 8.31 3.04
N ASN A 177 -3.99 8.69 3.02
CA ASN A 177 -5.10 7.88 2.51
C ASN A 177 -5.38 8.10 1.01
N SER A 178 -4.56 8.87 0.31
CA SER A 178 -4.75 9.21 -1.10
C SER A 178 -4.17 8.13 -2.03
N THR A 179 -4.95 7.77 -3.05
CA THR A 179 -4.53 6.95 -4.20
C THR A 179 -3.43 7.63 -4.98
N PHE A 180 -3.60 8.92 -5.28
CA PHE A 180 -2.62 9.70 -6.02
C PHE A 180 -1.28 9.77 -5.26
N ALA A 181 -1.30 10.02 -3.95
CA ALA A 181 -0.08 9.97 -3.14
C ALA A 181 0.55 8.57 -3.10
N ALA A 182 -0.24 7.50 -3.09
CA ALA A 182 0.27 6.12 -3.18
C ALA A 182 0.99 5.86 -4.51
N ARG A 183 0.42 6.32 -5.64
CA ARG A 183 1.04 6.24 -6.97
C ARG A 183 2.33 7.04 -7.04
N LEU A 184 2.35 8.26 -6.51
CA LEU A 184 3.56 9.09 -6.46
C LEU A 184 4.67 8.40 -5.64
N ASN A 185 4.33 7.78 -4.51
CA ASN A 185 5.29 7.03 -3.70
C ASN A 185 5.88 5.84 -4.46
N GLY A 186 5.04 5.11 -5.21
CA GLY A 186 5.47 4.06 -6.14
C GLY A 186 6.35 4.57 -7.28
N PHE A 187 5.99 5.70 -7.89
CA PHE A 187 6.75 6.34 -8.97
C PHE A 187 8.15 6.73 -8.53
N VAL A 188 8.28 7.42 -7.39
CA VAL A 188 9.58 7.82 -6.83
C VAL A 188 10.46 6.60 -6.58
N LYS A 189 9.87 5.49 -6.12
CA LYS A 189 10.61 4.26 -5.88
C LYS A 189 10.95 3.48 -7.16
N GLY A 190 10.34 3.84 -8.30
CA GLY A 190 10.56 3.22 -9.60
C GLY A 190 9.68 1.98 -9.87
N PHE A 191 8.55 1.82 -9.17
CA PHE A 191 7.63 0.69 -9.39
C PHE A 191 6.59 0.94 -10.47
N VAL A 192 6.40 2.19 -10.89
CA VAL A 192 5.49 2.59 -11.97
C VAL A 192 6.10 3.76 -12.73
N THR A 193 5.84 3.83 -14.03
CA THR A 193 6.32 4.91 -14.90
C THR A 193 5.32 6.07 -14.93
N ARG A 194 5.77 7.21 -15.45
CA ARG A 194 4.90 8.37 -15.69
C ARG A 194 3.73 8.01 -16.61
N ASP A 195 4.01 7.33 -17.72
CA ASP A 195 2.98 6.99 -18.72
C ASP A 195 1.93 6.02 -18.16
N GLN A 196 2.35 5.10 -17.30
CA GLN A 196 1.44 4.18 -16.62
C GLN A 196 0.50 4.94 -15.69
N ILE A 197 1.00 5.88 -14.88
CA ILE A 197 0.14 6.72 -14.01
C ILE A 197 -0.83 7.56 -14.85
N VAL A 198 -0.36 8.20 -15.91
CA VAL A 198 -1.22 9.02 -16.78
C VAL A 198 -2.32 8.17 -17.41
N THR A 199 -1.97 7.01 -17.96
CA THR A 199 -2.92 6.07 -18.56
C THR A 199 -3.93 5.58 -17.52
N GLU A 200 -3.48 5.27 -16.30
CA GLU A 200 -4.37 4.84 -15.22
C GLU A 200 -5.39 5.93 -14.87
N ILE A 201 -4.93 7.18 -14.65
CA ILE A 201 -5.81 8.31 -14.31
C ILE A 201 -6.82 8.56 -15.43
N GLN A 202 -6.44 8.42 -16.70
CA GLN A 202 -7.37 8.54 -17.84
C GLN A 202 -8.52 7.52 -17.79
N CYS A 203 -8.26 6.34 -17.25
CA CYS A 203 -9.24 5.26 -17.11
C CYS A 203 -10.05 5.33 -15.80
N TRP A 204 -9.72 6.24 -14.88
CA TRP A 204 -10.47 6.36 -13.63
C TRP A 204 -11.95 6.71 -13.91
N PRO A 205 -12.89 6.06 -13.19
CA PRO A 205 -14.32 6.31 -13.34
C PRO A 205 -14.75 7.58 -12.59
N VAL A 206 -14.10 8.70 -12.91
CA VAL A 206 -14.36 10.04 -12.35
C VAL A 206 -14.62 11.04 -13.45
N ALA A 207 -15.14 12.22 -13.10
CA ALA A 207 -15.40 13.28 -14.07
C ALA A 207 -14.17 13.58 -14.96
N GLU A 208 -14.39 13.77 -16.26
CA GLU A 208 -13.29 13.98 -17.21
C GLU A 208 -12.40 15.17 -16.83
N ILE A 209 -13.02 16.25 -16.33
CA ILE A 209 -12.30 17.44 -15.84
C ILE A 209 -11.37 17.09 -14.67
N ALA A 210 -11.79 16.22 -13.76
CA ALA A 210 -11.00 15.78 -12.62
C ALA A 210 -9.79 14.96 -13.10
N ARG A 211 -9.97 14.06 -14.06
CA ARG A 211 -8.84 13.32 -14.69
C ARG A 211 -7.81 14.25 -15.31
N ARG A 212 -8.26 15.22 -16.10
CA ARG A 212 -7.38 16.20 -16.75
C ARG A 212 -6.58 17.00 -15.73
N GLN A 213 -7.24 17.49 -14.67
CA GLN A 213 -6.59 18.26 -13.61
C GLN A 213 -5.59 17.42 -12.81
N LEU A 214 -5.92 16.17 -12.47
CA LEU A 214 -4.98 15.26 -11.81
C LEU A 214 -3.73 14.99 -12.65
N ILE A 215 -3.89 14.76 -13.96
CA ILE A 215 -2.78 14.57 -14.89
C ILE A 215 -1.95 15.85 -15.00
N GLU A 216 -2.59 17.01 -15.11
CA GLU A 216 -1.89 18.31 -15.14
C GLU A 216 -1.09 18.54 -13.87
N HIS A 217 -1.68 18.30 -12.69
CA HIS A 217 -0.97 18.36 -11.42
C HIS A 217 0.25 17.45 -11.41
N PHE A 218 0.08 16.18 -11.83
CA PHE A 218 1.17 15.21 -11.88
C PHE A 218 2.31 15.62 -12.80
N LEU A 219 2.00 16.07 -14.01
CA LEU A 219 3.00 16.45 -15.01
C LEU A 219 3.73 17.75 -14.64
N ASN A 220 3.09 18.62 -13.87
CA ASN A 220 3.68 19.88 -13.39
C ASN A 220 4.47 19.73 -12.09
N LEU A 221 4.48 18.55 -11.46
CA LEU A 221 5.26 18.30 -10.24
C LEU A 221 6.76 18.51 -10.50
N LYS A 222 7.36 19.39 -9.70
CA LYS A 222 8.81 19.65 -9.72
C LYS A 222 9.55 18.75 -8.74
N TRP A 223 10.28 17.78 -9.27
CA TRP A 223 11.10 16.80 -8.55
C TRP A 223 12.45 17.40 -8.09
#